data_AF-A0A2T5RJC2-F1
#
_entry.id   AF-A0A2T5RJC2-F1
#
_cell.length_a   1.000
_cell.length_b   1.000
_cell.length_c   1.000
_cell.angle_alpha   90.00
_cell.angle_beta   90.00
_cell.angle_gamma   90.00
#
_symmetry.space_group_name_H-M   'P 1'
#
loop_
_entity.id
_entity.type
_entity.pdbx_description
1 polymer ?
#
loop_
_entity_poly.entity_id
_entity_poly.type
_entity_poly.pdbx_seq_one_letter_code
_entity_poly.pdbx_strand_id
1 'polypeptide(L)'
;MEENVLDKIKEEVKSFVGHRVSVKANRGRRKAVEKEGVLEKTHENVFVVRIKDHNQIRRLSYTYSDLLTDDVVVISKDDEVKIGV
;
A
#
# COMPACT_ATOMS: atom_id res chain seq x y z
N MET A 1 -3.50 -10.92 24.99
CA MET A 1 -4.12 -9.91 24.10
C MET A 1 -3.97 -10.50 22.71
N GLU A 2 -5.07 -10.77 22.01
CA GLU A 2 -4.99 -11.16 20.60
C GLU A 2 -4.35 -10.01 19.85
N GLU A 3 -3.19 -10.23 19.21
CA GLU A 3 -2.64 -9.25 18.30
C GLU A 3 -3.63 -9.08 17.14
N ASN A 4 -4.18 -7.88 17.00
CA ASN A 4 -5.07 -7.56 15.89
C ASN A 4 -4.29 -7.69 14.58
N VAL A 5 -4.83 -8.45 13.62
CA VAL A 5 -4.22 -8.64 12.29
C VAL A 5 -3.94 -7.28 11.62
N LEU A 6 -4.82 -6.29 11.81
CA LEU A 6 -4.61 -4.94 11.30
C LEU A 6 -3.40 -4.24 11.92
N ASP A 7 -3.09 -4.49 13.20
CA ASP A 7 -1.92 -3.91 13.85
C ASP A 7 -0.63 -4.51 13.28
N LYS A 8 -0.64 -5.80 12.92
CA LYS A 8 0.48 -6.45 12.23
C LYS A 8 0.72 -5.86 10.84
N ILE A 9 -0.34 -5.75 10.04
CA ILE A 9 -0.27 -5.10 8.72
C ILE A 9 0.25 -3.68 8.87
N LYS A 10 -0.22 -2.94 9.87
CA LYS A 10 0.19 -1.55 10.10
C LYS A 10 1.68 -1.43 10.42
N GLU A 11 2.21 -2.26 11.32
CA GLU A 11 3.65 -2.23 11.63
C GLU A 11 4.50 -2.72 10.46
N GLU A 12 4.03 -3.69 9.68
CA GLU A 12 4.69 -4.12 8.45
C GLU A 12 4.73 -2.99 7.41
N VAL A 13 3.60 -2.38 7.08
CA VAL A 13 3.55 -1.22 6.16
C VAL A 13 4.48 -0.12 6.64
N LYS A 14 4.55 0.12 7.95
CA LYS A 14 5.44 1.13 8.54
C LYS A 14 6.92 0.81 8.35
N SER A 15 7.35 -0.46 8.37
CA SER A 15 8.76 -0.82 8.11
C SER A 15 9.19 -0.56 6.68
N PHE A 16 8.26 -0.49 5.72
CA PHE A 16 8.54 -0.20 4.32
C PHE A 16 8.44 1.30 3.96
N VAL A 17 8.22 2.20 4.92
CA VAL A 17 8.15 3.64 4.61
C VAL A 17 9.47 4.11 3.97
N GLY A 18 9.35 4.83 2.85
CA GLY A 18 10.47 5.25 2.02
C GLY A 18 10.83 4.30 0.87
N HIS A 19 10.33 3.06 0.89
CA HIS A 19 10.65 2.06 -0.13
C HIS A 19 9.84 2.25 -1.40
N ARG A 20 10.39 1.78 -2.53
CA ARG A 20 9.69 1.75 -3.81
C ARG A 20 8.69 0.60 -3.80
N VAL A 21 7.47 0.88 -4.23
CA VAL A 21 6.38 -0.10 -4.22
C VAL A 21 5.60 -0.09 -5.53
N SER A 22 5.11 -1.26 -5.94
CA SER A 22 4.00 -1.38 -6.89
C SER A 22 2.69 -1.50 -6.13
N VAL A 23 1.67 -0.75 -6.53
CA VAL A 23 0.33 -0.79 -5.95
C VAL A 23 -0.65 -1.23 -7.03
N LYS A 24 -1.33 -2.34 -6.79
CA LYS A 24 -2.42 -2.84 -7.61
C LYS A 24 -3.73 -2.68 -6.85
N ALA A 25 -4.60 -1.80 -7.32
CA ALA A 25 -5.89 -1.52 -6.68
C ALA A 25 -7.06 -1.94 -7.56
N ASN A 26 -8.05 -2.62 -6.97
CA ASN A 26 -9.28 -3.05 -7.63
C ASN A 26 -10.29 -1.90 -7.67
N ARG A 27 -10.56 -1.34 -8.85
CA ARG A 27 -11.58 -0.29 -9.06
C ARG A 27 -12.87 -0.87 -9.65
N GLY A 28 -13.37 -1.96 -9.08
CA GLY A 28 -14.62 -2.61 -9.46
C GLY A 28 -14.49 -3.79 -10.43
N ARG A 29 -15.62 -4.23 -11.01
CA ARG A 29 -15.81 -5.57 -11.60
C ARG A 29 -14.87 -6.01 -12.73
N ARG A 30 -14.11 -5.11 -13.39
CA ARG A 30 -13.25 -5.47 -14.54
C ARG A 30 -11.97 -4.63 -14.70
N LYS A 31 -11.62 -3.76 -13.74
CA LYS A 31 -10.46 -2.85 -13.88
C LYS A 31 -9.62 -2.84 -12.61
N ALA A 32 -8.53 -3.61 -12.63
CA ALA A 32 -7.40 -3.39 -11.73
C ALA A 32 -6.50 -2.31 -12.34
N VAL A 33 -6.01 -1.40 -11.50
CA VAL A 33 -5.02 -0.39 -11.90
C VAL A 33 -3.74 -0.70 -11.14
N GLU A 34 -2.64 -0.82 -11.86
CA GLU A 34 -1.30 -0.95 -11.30
C GLU A 34 -0.53 0.36 -11.46
N LYS A 35 0.11 0.82 -10.38
CA LYS A 35 0.94 2.03 -10.36
C LYS A 35 2.16 1.83 -9.49
N GLU A 36 3.28 2.39 -9.92
CA GLU A 36 4.50 2.41 -9.12
C GLU A 36 4.67 3.73 -8.37
N GLY A 37 5.19 3.65 -7.16
CA GLY A 37 5.41 4.81 -6.31
C GLY A 37 6.37 4.53 -5.17
N VAL A 38 6.35 5.43 -4.19
CA VAL A 38 7.09 5.31 -2.94
C VAL A 38 6.07 5.30 -1.81
N LEU A 39 6.19 4.36 -0.88
CA LEU A 39 5.41 4.39 0.36
C LEU A 39 5.87 5.60 1.18
N GLU A 40 5.10 6.68 1.16
CA GLU A 40 5.57 7.98 1.64
C GLU A 40 5.42 8.11 3.15
N LYS A 41 4.25 7.73 3.70
CA LYS A 41 3.90 7.90 5.12
C LYS A 41 2.85 6.89 5.55
N THR A 42 2.77 6.66 6.85
CA THR A 42 1.68 5.94 7.52
C THR A 42 0.99 6.84 8.54
N HIS A 43 -0.31 6.58 8.75
CA HIS A 43 -1.16 7.23 9.73
C HIS A 43 -1.92 6.17 10.53
N GLU A 44 -2.80 6.59 11.44
CA GLU A 44 -3.50 5.65 12.31
C GLU A 44 -4.33 4.61 11.54
N ASN A 45 -5.04 5.05 10.49
CA ASN A 45 -6.02 4.23 9.74
C ASN A 45 -5.68 4.04 8.25
N VAL A 46 -4.69 4.77 7.74
CA VAL A 46 -4.35 4.78 6.31
C VAL A 46 -2.84 4.90 6.12
N PHE A 47 -2.37 4.47 4.95
CA PHE A 47 -1.02 4.74 4.47
C PHE A 47 -1.07 5.50 3.14
N VAL A 48 0.00 6.23 2.83
CA VAL A 48 0.09 7.13 1.69
C VAL A 48 1.18 6.65 0.75
N VAL A 49 0.83 6.47 -0.52
CA VAL A 49 1.79 6.17 -1.60
C VAL A 49 1.90 7.39 -2.51
N ARG A 50 3.13 7.88 -2.69
CA ARG A 50 3.45 8.94 -3.63
C ARG A 50 3.79 8.33 -4.99
N ILE A 51 3.01 8.68 -6.00
CA ILE A 51 3.17 8.23 -7.39
C ILE A 51 3.53 9.42 -8.25
N LYS A 52 4.53 9.24 -9.12
CA LYS A 52 4.87 10.21 -10.15
C LYS A 52 4.19 9.79 -11.45
N ASP A 53 3.21 10.59 -11.89
CA ASP A 53 2.44 10.35 -13.10
C ASP A 53 2.76 11.48 -14.09
N HIS A 54 3.57 11.17 -15.10
CA HIS A 54 4.22 12.16 -15.97
C HIS A 54 4.97 13.24 -15.17
N ASN A 55 4.46 14.47 -15.15
CA ASN A 55 5.02 15.61 -14.43
C ASN A 55 4.21 15.99 -13.18
N GLN A 56 3.22 15.19 -12.79
CA GLN A 56 2.41 15.44 -11.60
C GLN A 56 2.72 14.43 -10.49
N ILE A 57 2.91 14.95 -9.29
CA ILE A 57 3.01 14.14 -8.08
C ILE A 57 1.60 13.92 -7.55
N ARG A 58 1.17 12.66 -7.49
CA ARG A 58 -0.10 12.26 -6.88
C ARG A 58 0.17 11.48 -5.61
N ARG A 59 -0.60 11.75 -4.56
CA ARG A 59 -0.60 10.96 -3.33
C ARG A 59 -1.90 10.20 -3.25
N LEU A 60 -1.81 8.89 -3.18
CA LEU A 60 -2.97 8.01 -2.98
C LEU A 60 -2.91 7.49 -1.55
N SER A 61 -4.07 7.48 -0.88
CA SER A 61 -4.20 6.91 0.46
C SER A 61 -5.04 5.64 0.37
N TYR A 62 -4.64 4.63 1.14
CA TYR A 62 -5.30 3.34 1.22
C TYR A 62 -5.43 2.94 2.69
N THR A 63 -6.44 2.15 3.01
CA THR A 63 -6.65 1.66 4.38
C THR A 63 -5.89 0.36 4.62
N TYR A 64 -5.61 0.03 5.88
CA TYR A 64 -5.03 -1.28 6.22
C TYR A 64 -5.98 -2.43 5.94
N SER A 65 -7.29 -2.18 6.01
CA SER A 65 -8.32 -3.14 5.63
C SER A 65 -8.28 -3.45 4.14
N ASP A 66 -7.92 -2.48 3.28
CA ASP A 66 -7.81 -2.71 1.83
C ASP A 66 -6.72 -3.74 1.49
N LEU A 67 -5.65 -3.81 2.30
CA LEU A 67 -4.61 -4.85 2.20
C LEU A 67 -5.11 -6.19 2.71
N LEU A 68 -5.89 -6.18 3.79
CA LEU A 68 -6.49 -7.39 4.37
C LEU A 68 -7.50 -8.05 3.42
N THR A 69 -8.26 -7.26 2.64
CA THR A 69 -9.29 -7.75 1.71
C THR A 69 -8.77 -8.00 0.29
N ASP A 70 -7.47 -7.81 0.03
CA ASP A 70 -6.86 -7.81 -1.30
C ASP A 70 -7.53 -6.82 -2.30
N ASP A 71 -8.27 -5.83 -1.80
CA ASP A 71 -8.75 -4.71 -2.62
C ASP A 71 -7.59 -3.87 -3.13
N VAL A 72 -6.49 -3.85 -2.36
CA VAL A 72 -5.21 -3.26 -2.71
C VAL A 72 -4.11 -4.25 -2.39
N VAL A 73 -3.24 -4.52 -3.37
CA VAL A 73 -2.02 -5.31 -3.18
C VAL A 73 -0.82 -4.39 -3.36
N VAL A 74 0.08 -4.40 -2.38
CA VAL A 74 1.33 -3.61 -2.40
C VAL A 74 2.51 -4.56 -2.42
N ILE A 75 3.47 -4.30 -3.30
CA ILE A 75 4.67 -5.13 -3.47
C ILE A 75 5.89 -4.23 -3.36
N SER A 76 6.82 -4.54 -2.45
CA SER A 76 8.15 -3.92 -2.39
C SER A 76 8.90 -4.23 -3.68
N LYS A 77 9.41 -3.20 -4.37
CA LYS A 77 10.22 -3.38 -5.58
C LYS A 77 11.66 -3.76 -5.29
N ASP A 78 12.12 -3.44 -4.09
CA ASP A 78 13.50 -3.68 -3.68
C ASP A 78 13.66 -5.13 -3.19
N ASP A 79 12.65 -5.65 -2.49
CA ASP A 79 12.68 -7.00 -1.88
C ASP A 79 11.82 -8.03 -2.64
N GLU A 80 10.99 -7.58 -3.59
CA GLU A 80 9.99 -8.40 -4.29
C GLU A 80 8.98 -9.10 -3.36
N VAL A 81 8.72 -8.51 -2.18
CA VAL A 81 7.82 -9.04 -1.14
C VAL A 81 6.46 -8.32 -1.17
N LYS A 82 5.36 -9.07 -0.99
CA LYS A 82 4.02 -8.50 -0.74
C LYS A 82 3.99 -7.89 0.66
N ILE A 83 3.51 -6.66 0.78
CA ILE A 83 3.35 -5.95 2.06
C ILE A 83 1.93 -6.18 2.59
N GLY A 84 1.81 -6.68 3.81
CA GLY A 84 0.55 -7.09 4.44
C GLY A 84 0.37 -8.62 4.38
N VAL A 85 -0.78 -9.11 4.86
CA VAL A 85 -1.07 -10.56 5.00
C VAL A 85 -1.06 -11.30 3.67
#